data_AF-A0A8J9ZH64-F1
#
_entry.id   AF-A0A8J9ZH64-F1
#
_cell.length_a   1.000
_cell.length_b   1.000
_cell.length_c   1.000
_cell.angle_alpha   90.00
_cell.angle_beta   90.00
_cell.angle_gamma   90.00
#
_symmetry.space_group_name_H-M   'P 1'
#
loop_
_entity.id
_entity.type
_entity.pdbx_description
1 polymer ?
#
loop_
_entity_poly.entity_id
_entity_poly.type
_entity_poly.pdbx_seq_one_letter_code
_entity_poly.pdbx_strand_id
1 'polypeptide(L)'
;MNSHVAFVLTLAFLAGALYPAKSVSSQEQQVNVEDASPDITEAEKLLNELKELVEEEVMADNNKNNDASDDMAVLSAKRHSVSNLGVYKGCYVDTNTRKFPNAVDVSNEQSTARCVNHCRSKGFAYAGTQYSTECFCGTEQNFQNIGGTRPNSECNKACRGNPSEKCGGTWRMSVYKIQGHATDPNIASGRPAFQSSVAHGGSPDRAVDANRSPNWAQAPCTHTNTENDPWWYVDLGRSVTVDHVAIVNRGDCCSERITPFDVHVGDNTAVARNPRCGGHHHFPLTETERVVHCRGRRGRYVGIRLPGKKRILTLCEVEVYAAPNLALGKPTVQSDVAHHGYASRATDGCRDPNYGQQCCTHTPAQSSPWLRVDLGAQARVQWVVLNNRADCCEERLNPFTVHIGNDARVDHNPRCGGHHVVPAGKNKDAINCNGLRGRYVGIRLPGNGRILTLCEIEVYAGTVTKKRTSEVRGTEGQGCGEHKEGDTWVSGDEDGHNCICDLNEEVCYKVDCGADGKEQPIKGQDGTWTCPEEDEKEETAREALDEIMEDWMGDDFKE
;
A
#
# COMPACT_ATOMS: atom_id res chain seq x y z
N MET A 1 34.87 -22.34 -1.60
CA MET A 1 36.03 -21.46 -1.33
C MET A 1 35.56 -20.03 -1.47
N ASN A 2 35.94 -19.15 -0.53
CA ASN A 2 35.56 -17.73 -0.39
C ASN A 2 34.52 -17.35 0.69
N SER A 3 34.73 -17.86 1.92
CA SER A 3 34.30 -17.16 3.15
C SER A 3 35.44 -16.95 4.17
N HIS A 4 36.66 -17.41 3.86
CA HIS A 4 37.83 -17.27 4.76
C HIS A 4 38.71 -16.05 4.45
N VAL A 5 38.65 -15.47 3.24
CA VAL A 5 39.43 -14.27 2.89
C VAL A 5 38.80 -12.99 3.46
N ALA A 6 37.47 -12.96 3.57
CA ALA A 6 36.74 -11.83 4.16
C ALA A 6 37.02 -11.68 5.67
N PHE A 7 37.17 -12.79 6.41
CA PHE A 7 37.39 -12.78 7.86
C PHE A 7 38.80 -12.31 8.25
N VAL A 8 39.80 -12.54 7.38
CA VAL A 8 41.20 -12.14 7.63
C VAL A 8 41.42 -10.64 7.38
N LEU A 9 40.69 -10.03 6.45
CA LEU A 9 40.76 -8.59 6.17
C LEU A 9 40.05 -7.73 7.24
N THR A 10 39.01 -8.25 7.90
CA THR A 10 38.30 -7.51 8.96
C THR A 10 39.10 -7.43 10.27
N LEU A 11 39.92 -8.44 10.58
CA LEU A 11 40.79 -8.44 11.76
C LEU A 11 42.00 -7.49 11.61
N ALA A 12 42.47 -7.24 10.38
CA ALA A 12 43.56 -6.31 10.12
C ALA A 12 43.17 -4.83 10.31
N PHE A 13 41.89 -4.48 10.12
CA PHE A 13 41.40 -3.11 10.33
C PHE A 13 41.09 -2.79 11.80
N LEU A 14 40.72 -3.80 12.61
CA LEU A 14 40.42 -3.61 14.03
C LEU A 14 41.67 -3.45 14.92
N ALA A 15 42.84 -3.93 14.48
CA ALA A 15 44.10 -3.70 15.19
C ALA A 15 44.69 -2.28 14.97
N GLY A 16 44.25 -1.56 13.93
CA GLY A 16 44.78 -0.22 13.58
C GLY A 16 44.13 0.95 14.32
N ALA A 17 43.03 0.73 15.05
CA ALA A 17 42.21 1.81 15.62
C ALA A 17 42.40 2.06 17.13
N LEU A 18 43.42 1.46 17.78
CA LEU A 18 43.62 1.57 19.23
C LEU A 18 44.92 2.28 19.68
N TYR A 19 45.60 3.04 18.81
CA TYR A 19 46.77 3.83 19.24
C TYR A 19 46.85 5.19 18.52
N PRO A 20 46.65 6.34 19.20
CA PRO A 20 47.06 7.62 18.67
C PRO A 20 48.59 7.76 18.81
N ALA A 21 49.28 7.95 17.70
CA ALA A 21 50.69 8.30 17.69
C ALA A 21 50.89 9.66 18.39
N LYS A 22 51.54 9.65 19.56
CA LYS A 22 52.21 10.82 20.12
C LYS A 22 53.72 10.58 20.11
N SER A 23 54.40 11.55 19.54
CA SER A 23 55.84 11.77 19.47
C SER A 23 56.61 11.41 20.74
N VAL A 24 57.68 10.63 20.61
CA VAL A 24 58.72 10.48 21.64
C VAL A 24 60.02 11.09 21.11
N SER A 25 60.55 12.08 21.82
CA SER A 25 61.90 12.60 21.63
C SER A 25 62.91 11.67 22.30
N SER A 26 63.88 11.22 21.50
CA SER A 26 65.31 11.01 21.80
C SER A 26 65.72 10.75 23.27
N GLN A 27 66.20 9.53 23.55
CA GLN A 27 67.61 9.20 23.84
C GLN A 27 67.68 7.69 24.20
N GLU A 28 68.13 6.87 23.24
CA GLU A 28 69.46 6.23 23.23
C GLU A 28 69.66 5.18 24.33
N GLN A 29 69.46 3.90 23.98
CA GLN A 29 70.50 2.91 24.22
C GLN A 29 70.36 1.71 23.26
N GLN A 30 71.43 1.50 22.48
CA GLN A 30 71.63 0.34 21.62
C GLN A 30 71.78 -0.94 22.44
N VAL A 31 71.04 -2.01 22.10
CA VAL A 31 71.52 -3.39 22.25
C VAL A 31 71.06 -4.20 21.03
N ASN A 32 72.00 -4.95 20.48
CA ASN A 32 71.91 -5.79 19.29
C ASN A 32 70.81 -6.86 19.36
N VAL A 33 70.25 -7.13 18.19
CA VAL A 33 69.42 -8.27 17.83
C VAL A 33 70.32 -9.48 17.60
N GLU A 34 70.05 -10.61 18.27
CA GLU A 34 70.25 -11.98 17.79
C GLU A 34 69.76 -12.96 18.88
N ASP A 35 68.50 -13.40 18.80
CA ASP A 35 68.15 -14.82 18.63
C ASP A 35 66.62 -15.00 18.63
N ALA A 36 66.16 -15.80 17.68
CA ALA A 36 64.76 -15.95 17.29
C ALA A 36 64.11 -17.18 17.96
N SER A 37 62.90 -16.99 18.50
CA SER A 37 61.73 -17.92 18.60
C SER A 37 61.90 -19.38 19.08
N PRO A 38 60.82 -20.09 19.49
CA PRO A 38 59.50 -19.64 19.94
C PRO A 38 59.07 -20.30 21.27
N ASP A 39 58.03 -19.79 21.93
CA ASP A 39 57.27 -20.60 22.91
C ASP A 39 55.79 -20.64 22.50
N ILE A 40 55.52 -21.50 21.52
CA ILE A 40 54.18 -21.87 21.03
C ILE A 40 53.41 -22.68 22.10
N THR A 41 54.11 -23.16 23.13
CA THR A 41 53.58 -24.04 24.16
C THR A 41 52.67 -23.33 25.17
N GLU A 42 52.87 -22.03 25.42
CA GLU A 42 52.03 -21.25 26.35
C GLU A 42 50.67 -20.87 25.71
N ALA A 43 50.64 -20.63 24.39
CA ALA A 43 49.43 -20.26 23.66
C ALA A 43 48.52 -21.46 23.37
N GLU A 44 49.10 -22.64 23.10
CA GLU A 44 48.34 -23.89 22.94
C GLU A 44 47.73 -24.39 24.25
N LYS A 45 48.38 -24.10 25.39
CA LYS A 45 47.87 -24.43 26.73
C LYS A 45 46.63 -23.60 27.09
N LEU A 46 46.64 -22.29 26.79
CA LEU A 46 45.50 -21.41 26.99
C LEU A 46 44.32 -21.72 26.06
N LEU A 47 44.59 -22.21 24.84
CA LEU A 47 43.54 -22.59 23.89
C LEU A 47 42.85 -23.92 24.26
N ASN A 48 43.56 -24.83 24.94
CA ASN A 48 42.96 -26.09 25.43
C ASN A 48 42.22 -25.89 26.76
N GLU A 49 42.67 -25.02 27.66
CA GLU A 49 41.91 -24.64 28.87
C GLU A 49 40.59 -23.91 28.53
N LEU A 50 40.56 -23.14 27.43
CA LEU A 50 39.34 -22.53 26.89
C LEU A 50 38.39 -23.52 26.20
N LYS A 51 38.88 -24.68 25.74
CA LYS A 51 38.05 -25.73 25.14
C LYS A 51 37.36 -26.60 26.20
N GLU A 52 38.03 -26.90 27.32
CA GLU A 52 37.41 -27.64 28.43
C GLU A 52 36.30 -26.85 29.13
N LEU A 53 36.40 -25.52 29.22
CA LEU A 53 35.33 -24.66 29.76
C LEU A 53 34.08 -24.60 28.85
N VAL A 54 34.23 -24.85 27.56
CA VAL A 54 33.11 -24.86 26.58
C VAL A 54 32.44 -26.23 26.53
N GLU A 55 33.14 -27.32 26.87
CA GLU A 55 32.56 -28.67 26.89
C GLU A 55 31.81 -29.02 28.19
N GLU A 56 32.04 -28.31 29.30
CA GLU A 56 31.19 -28.44 30.51
C GLU A 56 29.85 -27.68 30.42
N GLU A 57 29.73 -26.62 29.60
CA GLU A 57 28.44 -25.93 29.35
C GLU A 57 27.53 -26.69 28.37
N VAL A 58 28.06 -27.60 27.55
CA VAL A 58 27.29 -28.32 26.51
C VAL A 58 26.74 -29.67 26.98
N MET A 59 27.17 -30.21 28.13
CA MET A 59 26.74 -31.53 28.63
C MET A 59 25.75 -31.51 29.81
N ALA A 60 25.25 -30.34 30.23
CA ALA A 60 24.28 -30.22 31.33
C ALA A 60 22.80 -30.08 30.91
N ASP A 61 22.47 -30.15 29.61
CA ASP A 61 21.10 -29.90 29.11
C ASP A 61 20.33 -31.16 28.66
N ASN A 62 20.81 -32.36 29.02
CA ASN A 62 20.14 -33.63 28.71
C ASN A 62 19.63 -34.36 29.97
N ASN A 63 18.85 -33.68 30.82
CA ASN A 63 17.73 -34.26 31.58
C ASN A 63 17.19 -33.26 32.60
N LYS A 64 16.03 -32.64 32.32
CA LYS A 64 14.93 -32.42 33.28
C LYS A 64 13.74 -31.79 32.58
N ASN A 65 12.64 -32.53 32.55
CA ASN A 65 11.30 -32.00 32.37
C ASN A 65 11.07 -30.79 33.29
N ASN A 66 10.57 -29.67 32.74
CA ASN A 66 9.33 -28.98 33.16
C ASN A 66 9.26 -27.56 32.58
N ASP A 67 8.13 -27.31 31.90
CA ASP A 67 7.34 -26.08 31.88
C ASP A 67 7.99 -24.68 31.82
N ALA A 68 7.48 -23.94 30.82
CA ALA A 68 7.26 -22.49 30.81
C ALA A 68 8.46 -21.54 30.63
N SER A 69 8.90 -21.32 29.38
CA SER A 69 9.46 -20.02 29.01
C SER A 69 9.34 -19.60 27.53
N ASP A 70 9.12 -20.51 26.57
CA ASP A 70 9.09 -20.13 25.14
C ASP A 70 7.72 -19.78 24.55
N ASP A 71 6.62 -20.04 25.28
CA ASP A 71 5.28 -19.60 24.86
C ASP A 71 5.06 -18.08 25.02
N MET A 72 5.86 -17.36 25.80
CA MET A 72 5.61 -15.95 26.11
C MET A 72 6.11 -14.95 25.05
N ALA A 73 7.11 -15.29 24.25
CA ALA A 73 7.62 -14.40 23.19
C ALA A 73 6.81 -14.51 21.88
N VAL A 74 6.40 -15.72 21.50
CA VAL A 74 5.58 -15.97 20.29
C VAL A 74 4.12 -15.55 20.49
N LEU A 75 3.57 -15.68 21.71
CA LEU A 75 2.25 -15.11 22.05
C LEU A 75 2.27 -13.58 22.13
N SER A 76 3.41 -12.96 22.45
CA SER A 76 3.56 -11.49 22.45
C SER A 76 3.60 -10.92 21.03
N ALA A 77 4.33 -11.54 20.10
CA ALA A 77 4.39 -11.09 18.70
C ALA A 77 3.09 -11.30 17.92
N LYS A 78 2.30 -12.35 18.21
CA LYS A 78 0.95 -12.56 17.62
C LYS A 78 -0.12 -11.60 18.14
N ARG A 79 0.07 -10.98 19.31
CA ARG A 79 -0.85 -9.97 19.87
C ARG A 79 -0.71 -8.59 19.21
N HIS A 80 0.40 -8.29 18.55
CA HIS A 80 0.72 -6.94 18.09
C HIS A 80 0.22 -6.57 16.67
N SER A 81 -0.36 -7.50 15.90
CA SER A 81 -1.00 -7.16 14.61
C SER A 81 -2.52 -6.96 14.73
N VAL A 82 -3.17 -7.52 15.77
CA VAL A 82 -4.62 -7.37 16.03
C VAL A 82 -4.93 -6.15 16.92
N SER A 83 -3.92 -5.60 17.61
CA SER A 83 -4.06 -4.49 18.56
C SER A 83 -4.30 -3.11 17.93
N ASN A 84 -4.08 -2.95 16.62
CA ASN A 84 -4.14 -1.65 15.94
C ASN A 84 -5.46 -1.33 15.23
N LEU A 85 -6.50 -2.14 15.42
CA LEU A 85 -7.82 -1.91 14.81
C LEU A 85 -8.71 -0.97 15.64
N GLY A 86 -8.34 -0.59 16.86
CA GLY A 86 -9.17 0.25 17.73
C GLY A 86 -8.37 1.39 18.36
N VAL A 87 -8.70 2.64 18.02
CA VAL A 87 -8.14 3.82 18.69
C VAL A 87 -8.94 4.11 19.94
N TYR A 88 -8.30 3.97 21.10
CA TYR A 88 -8.90 4.35 22.37
C TYR A 88 -9.33 5.82 22.39
N LYS A 89 -10.58 6.08 22.77
CA LYS A 89 -11.21 7.40 22.84
C LYS A 89 -11.48 7.88 24.26
N GLY A 90 -11.20 7.04 25.25
CA GLY A 90 -11.32 7.40 26.66
C GLY A 90 -12.28 6.52 27.43
N CYS A 91 -12.38 6.84 28.71
CA CYS A 91 -13.29 6.20 29.66
C CYS A 91 -14.56 7.03 29.78
N TYR A 92 -15.73 6.37 29.75
CA TYR A 92 -17.02 7.03 29.83
C TYR A 92 -17.90 6.37 30.88
N VAL A 93 -18.72 7.14 31.59
CA VAL A 93 -19.78 6.57 32.43
C VAL A 93 -20.79 5.83 31.55
N ASP A 94 -21.24 4.65 31.98
CA ASP A 94 -22.38 3.96 31.36
C ASP A 94 -23.53 3.86 32.38
N THR A 95 -24.74 3.64 31.90
CA THR A 95 -25.97 3.64 32.72
C THR A 95 -26.92 2.53 32.30
N ASN A 96 -27.99 2.31 33.08
CA ASN A 96 -29.04 1.35 32.73
C ASN A 96 -29.64 1.59 31.33
N THR A 97 -29.75 2.85 30.91
CA THR A 97 -29.86 3.24 29.50
C THR A 97 -28.47 3.15 28.87
N ARG A 98 -28.12 1.97 28.33
CA ARG A 98 -26.80 1.68 27.76
C ARG A 98 -26.43 2.70 26.68
N LYS A 99 -25.24 3.29 26.80
CA LYS A 99 -24.77 4.26 25.79
C LYS A 99 -24.49 3.60 24.45
N PHE A 100 -23.91 2.40 24.48
CA PHE A 100 -23.73 1.52 23.32
C PHE A 100 -24.66 0.31 23.49
N PRO A 101 -25.85 0.32 22.87
CA PRO A 101 -26.87 -0.71 23.12
C PRO A 101 -26.77 -1.93 22.18
N ASN A 102 -25.83 -1.95 21.23
CA ASN A 102 -25.89 -2.90 20.10
C ASN A 102 -24.89 -4.05 20.22
N ALA A 103 -25.20 -5.16 19.54
CA ALA A 103 -24.33 -6.33 19.33
C ALA A 103 -23.52 -6.72 20.59
N VAL A 104 -24.23 -6.85 21.71
CA VAL A 104 -23.63 -7.18 23.01
C VAL A 104 -22.98 -8.56 22.96
N ASP A 105 -21.79 -8.65 23.54
CA ASP A 105 -21.04 -9.90 23.64
C ASP A 105 -20.34 -9.97 25.00
N VAL A 106 -20.50 -11.10 25.68
CA VAL A 106 -19.98 -11.34 27.03
C VAL A 106 -19.24 -12.66 27.01
N SER A 107 -17.93 -12.62 27.27
CA SER A 107 -17.05 -13.78 27.12
C SER A 107 -15.91 -13.76 28.14
N ASN A 108 -15.45 -14.94 28.56
CA ASN A 108 -14.28 -15.07 29.42
C ASN A 108 -12.97 -14.86 28.65
N GLU A 109 -13.00 -14.99 27.32
CA GLU A 109 -11.89 -14.69 26.42
C GLU A 109 -11.85 -13.21 26.01
N GLN A 110 -12.59 -12.32 26.69
CA GLN A 110 -12.69 -10.92 26.32
C GLN A 110 -11.36 -10.18 26.41
N SER A 111 -11.02 -9.46 25.33
CA SER A 111 -9.93 -8.48 25.22
C SER A 111 -10.41 -7.23 24.48
N THR A 112 -9.60 -6.17 24.46
CA THR A 112 -9.93 -4.95 23.69
C THR A 112 -9.98 -5.26 22.20
N ALA A 113 -8.98 -5.99 21.69
CA ALA A 113 -8.91 -6.44 20.30
C ALA A 113 -10.11 -7.30 19.89
N ARG A 114 -10.53 -8.24 20.75
CA ARG A 114 -11.71 -9.09 20.50
C ARG A 114 -12.99 -8.26 20.39
N CYS A 115 -13.18 -7.28 21.30
CA CYS A 115 -14.36 -6.42 21.26
C CYS A 115 -14.39 -5.52 20.02
N VAL A 116 -13.23 -4.93 19.68
CA VAL A 116 -13.05 -4.14 18.46
C VAL A 116 -13.39 -4.96 17.22
N ASN A 117 -12.88 -6.18 17.10
CA ASN A 117 -13.15 -7.07 15.96
C ASN A 117 -14.60 -7.54 15.88
N HIS A 118 -15.21 -7.86 17.03
CA HIS A 118 -16.62 -8.23 17.11
C HIS A 118 -17.52 -7.08 16.64
N CYS A 119 -17.33 -5.87 17.19
CA CYS A 119 -18.12 -4.72 16.74
C CYS A 119 -17.86 -4.35 15.28
N ARG A 120 -16.62 -4.54 14.80
CA ARG A 120 -16.26 -4.36 13.38
C ARG A 120 -16.99 -5.34 12.47
N SER A 121 -16.98 -6.63 12.79
CA SER A 121 -17.66 -7.65 11.99
C SER A 121 -19.18 -7.49 11.96
N LYS A 122 -19.73 -6.75 12.94
CA LYS A 122 -21.15 -6.36 13.00
C LYS A 122 -21.43 -4.97 12.43
N GLY A 123 -20.43 -4.26 11.91
CA GLY A 123 -20.60 -2.97 11.24
C GLY A 123 -20.85 -1.76 12.15
N PHE A 124 -20.36 -1.76 13.40
CA PHE A 124 -20.54 -0.63 14.36
C PHE A 124 -19.31 0.25 14.59
N ALA A 125 -19.38 1.55 14.29
CA ALA A 125 -18.27 2.53 14.36
C ALA A 125 -17.37 2.49 15.62
N TYR A 126 -17.92 2.06 16.75
CA TYR A 126 -17.24 2.03 18.03
C TYR A 126 -17.45 0.70 18.75
N ALA A 127 -16.44 0.32 19.53
CA ALA A 127 -16.49 -0.76 20.49
C ALA A 127 -16.34 -0.19 21.91
N GLY A 128 -16.99 -0.81 22.87
CA GLY A 128 -16.97 -0.44 24.28
C GLY A 128 -16.75 -1.67 25.14
N THR A 129 -15.62 -1.73 25.85
CA THR A 129 -15.39 -2.81 26.83
C THR A 129 -15.76 -2.35 28.23
N GLN A 130 -16.38 -3.24 28.99
CA GLN A 130 -16.82 -2.98 30.36
C GLN A 130 -16.68 -4.24 31.24
N TYR A 131 -16.46 -4.03 32.53
CA TYR A 131 -16.48 -5.07 33.55
C TYR A 131 -15.69 -6.35 33.21
N SER A 132 -14.49 -6.20 32.63
CA SER A 132 -13.56 -7.29 32.27
C SER A 132 -13.99 -8.26 31.17
N THR A 133 -15.29 -8.51 31.01
CA THR A 133 -15.86 -9.58 30.16
C THR A 133 -16.86 -9.08 29.14
N GLU A 134 -17.34 -7.84 29.27
CA GLU A 134 -18.43 -7.31 28.46
C GLU A 134 -17.90 -6.47 27.30
N CYS A 135 -18.57 -6.60 26.16
CA CYS A 135 -18.38 -5.84 24.95
C CYS A 135 -19.71 -5.29 24.45
N PHE A 136 -19.70 -4.02 24.06
CA PHE A 136 -20.85 -3.26 23.59
C PHE A 136 -20.48 -2.50 22.31
N CYS A 137 -21.38 -2.47 21.33
CA CYS A 137 -21.13 -1.83 20.04
C CYS A 137 -21.94 -0.54 19.84
N GLY A 138 -21.28 0.48 19.32
CA GLY A 138 -21.82 1.84 19.15
C GLY A 138 -21.73 2.33 17.70
N THR A 139 -22.75 3.08 17.29
CA THR A 139 -22.72 3.84 16.03
C THR A 139 -22.03 5.20 16.21
N GLU A 140 -21.79 5.93 15.12
CA GLU A 140 -21.29 7.31 15.19
C GLU A 140 -22.25 8.22 15.99
N GLN A 141 -23.56 8.02 15.84
CA GLN A 141 -24.57 8.76 16.61
C GLN A 141 -24.52 8.46 18.12
N ASN A 142 -24.31 7.18 18.49
CA ASN A 142 -24.15 6.81 19.90
C ASN A 142 -22.91 7.49 20.50
N PHE A 143 -21.80 7.56 19.76
CA PHE A 143 -20.59 8.22 20.23
C PHE A 143 -20.74 9.74 20.31
N GLN A 144 -21.37 10.39 19.32
CA GLN A 144 -21.62 11.84 19.35
C GLN A 144 -22.45 12.26 20.58
N ASN A 145 -23.37 11.41 21.02
CA ASN A 145 -24.23 11.64 22.17
C ASN A 145 -23.71 11.01 23.48
N ILE A 146 -22.48 10.46 23.47
CA ILE A 146 -22.04 9.60 24.57
C ILE A 146 -21.95 10.34 25.90
N GLY A 147 -21.38 11.54 25.92
CA GLY A 147 -21.20 12.38 27.13
C GLY A 147 -20.53 11.68 28.32
N GLY A 148 -20.29 12.42 29.40
CA GLY A 148 -19.88 11.84 30.69
C GLY A 148 -18.50 11.16 30.68
N THR A 149 -17.52 11.80 30.06
CA THR A 149 -16.10 11.40 30.12
C THR A 149 -15.62 11.25 31.56
N ARG A 150 -14.74 10.28 31.80
CA ARG A 150 -14.14 9.96 33.11
C ARG A 150 -12.63 9.78 32.97
N PRO A 151 -11.87 9.93 34.07
CA PRO A 151 -10.46 9.55 34.13
C PRO A 151 -10.25 8.09 33.71
N ASN A 152 -9.17 7.81 32.98
CA ASN A 152 -8.82 6.45 32.56
C ASN A 152 -8.59 5.50 33.76
N SER A 153 -8.26 6.04 34.93
CA SER A 153 -8.13 5.29 36.18
C SER A 153 -9.45 4.64 36.64
N GLU A 154 -10.61 5.10 36.18
CA GLU A 154 -11.91 4.47 36.45
C GLU A 154 -12.23 3.31 35.49
N CYS A 155 -11.54 3.24 34.35
CA CYS A 155 -11.59 2.14 33.39
C CYS A 155 -10.37 1.22 33.54
N ASN A 156 -10.14 0.72 34.74
CA ASN A 156 -8.91 0.04 35.13
C ASN A 156 -9.03 -1.48 35.33
N LYS A 157 -10.21 -2.07 35.08
CA LYS A 157 -10.42 -3.52 35.22
C LYS A 157 -9.64 -4.24 34.13
N ALA A 158 -8.87 -5.25 34.52
CA ALA A 158 -8.15 -6.09 33.57
C ALA A 158 -9.14 -6.86 32.68
N CYS A 159 -8.85 -6.99 31.39
CA CYS A 159 -9.64 -7.85 30.52
C CYS A 159 -9.48 -9.32 30.94
N ARG A 160 -10.57 -10.11 30.93
CA ARG A 160 -10.52 -11.50 31.42
C ARG A 160 -9.67 -12.42 30.54
N GLY A 161 -9.77 -12.25 29.22
CA GLY A 161 -9.01 -13.01 28.22
C GLY A 161 -7.64 -12.41 27.90
N ASN A 162 -7.36 -11.17 28.32
CA ASN A 162 -6.03 -10.58 28.26
C ASN A 162 -5.74 -9.64 29.45
N PRO A 163 -5.23 -10.15 30.58
CA PRO A 163 -5.04 -9.36 31.79
C PRO A 163 -4.07 -8.16 31.68
N SER A 164 -3.24 -8.10 30.64
CA SER A 164 -2.35 -6.96 30.38
C SER A 164 -3.09 -5.73 29.84
N GLU A 165 -4.33 -5.89 29.38
CA GLU A 165 -5.18 -4.83 28.85
C GLU A 165 -6.26 -4.40 29.85
N LYS A 166 -6.84 -3.21 29.62
CA LYS A 166 -7.95 -2.69 30.44
C LYS A 166 -9.28 -2.76 29.68
N CYS A 167 -10.28 -3.38 30.29
CA CYS A 167 -11.64 -3.57 29.76
C CYS A 167 -12.69 -2.86 30.63
N GLY A 168 -12.60 -1.54 30.66
CA GLY A 168 -13.54 -0.68 31.39
C GLY A 168 -13.48 -0.82 32.90
N GLY A 169 -14.63 -0.65 33.55
CA GLY A 169 -14.80 -0.63 35.00
C GLY A 169 -16.25 -0.92 35.39
N THR A 170 -16.60 -0.69 36.65
CA THR A 170 -18.00 -0.82 37.11
C THR A 170 -18.80 0.37 36.60
N TRP A 171 -19.74 0.15 35.66
CA TRP A 171 -20.45 1.24 34.96
C TRP A 171 -19.50 2.26 34.32
N ARG A 172 -18.35 1.76 33.84
CA ARG A 172 -17.34 2.53 33.13
C ARG A 172 -16.97 1.77 31.88
N MET A 173 -17.13 2.42 30.74
CA MET A 173 -16.89 1.83 29.44
C MET A 173 -15.62 2.44 28.84
N SER A 174 -14.64 1.57 28.56
CA SER A 174 -13.49 1.93 27.74
C SER A 174 -13.94 1.94 26.29
N VAL A 175 -13.91 3.10 25.64
CA VAL A 175 -14.44 3.27 24.28
C VAL A 175 -13.29 3.31 23.27
N TYR A 176 -13.46 2.58 22.18
CA TYR A 176 -12.52 2.50 21.07
C TYR A 176 -13.24 2.89 19.79
N LYS A 177 -12.70 3.87 19.06
CA LYS A 177 -13.09 4.11 17.67
C LYS A 177 -12.39 3.06 16.83
N ILE A 178 -13.15 2.28 16.11
CA ILE A 178 -12.54 1.26 15.28
C ILE A 178 -11.89 1.96 14.07
N GLN A 179 -10.64 1.60 13.78
CA GLN A 179 -9.90 2.02 12.60
C GLN A 179 -10.19 1.05 11.46
N GLY A 180 -10.31 1.58 10.24
CA GLY A 180 -10.87 0.83 9.12
C GLY A 180 -12.34 0.46 9.35
N HIS A 181 -13.05 1.20 10.21
CA HIS A 181 -14.42 0.84 10.53
C HIS A 181 -15.36 1.09 9.35
N ALA A 182 -16.22 0.09 9.13
CA ALA A 182 -17.39 0.05 8.27
C ALA A 182 -18.19 1.35 8.26
N THR A 183 -17.78 2.26 7.40
CA THR A 183 -18.70 3.09 6.63
C THR A 183 -18.86 2.55 5.22
N ASP A 184 -17.92 1.71 4.76
CA ASP A 184 -18.02 0.97 3.50
C ASP A 184 -18.02 -0.53 3.79
N PRO A 185 -19.15 -1.24 3.66
CA PRO A 185 -19.18 -2.70 3.82
C PRO A 185 -18.25 -3.35 2.80
N ASN A 186 -17.57 -4.45 3.15
CA ASN A 186 -16.92 -5.31 2.15
C ASN A 186 -18.02 -5.81 1.20
N ILE A 187 -18.11 -5.22 0.02
CA ILE A 187 -19.18 -5.49 -0.94
C ILE A 187 -18.96 -6.78 -1.73
N ALA A 188 -17.79 -7.40 -1.59
CA ALA A 188 -17.45 -8.70 -2.20
C ALA A 188 -17.88 -9.89 -1.32
N SER A 189 -18.04 -9.71 0.00
CA SER A 189 -18.39 -10.81 0.91
C SER A 189 -19.67 -11.53 0.46
N GLY A 190 -19.59 -12.86 0.33
CA GLY A 190 -20.68 -13.75 -0.10
C GLY A 190 -21.10 -13.60 -1.56
N ARG A 191 -20.39 -12.82 -2.38
CA ARG A 191 -20.72 -12.63 -3.79
C ARG A 191 -20.26 -13.81 -4.65
N PRO A 192 -20.91 -14.05 -5.81
CA PRO A 192 -20.42 -15.04 -6.77
C PRO A 192 -18.99 -14.71 -7.22
N ALA A 193 -18.11 -15.69 -7.13
CA ALA A 193 -16.72 -15.60 -7.55
C ALA A 193 -16.37 -16.69 -8.55
N PHE A 194 -15.43 -16.40 -9.45
CA PHE A 194 -15.03 -17.26 -10.55
C PHE A 194 -13.51 -17.24 -10.69
N GLN A 195 -12.92 -18.32 -11.18
CA GLN A 195 -11.49 -18.40 -11.46
C GLN A 195 -11.22 -19.25 -12.70
N SER A 196 -10.02 -19.09 -13.27
CA SER A 196 -9.60 -19.74 -14.51
C SER A 196 -9.65 -21.27 -14.45
N SER A 197 -9.30 -21.85 -13.30
CA SER A 197 -9.37 -23.29 -13.05
C SER A 197 -9.40 -23.59 -11.55
N VAL A 198 -9.78 -24.79 -11.14
CA VAL A 198 -9.84 -25.20 -9.72
C VAL A 198 -8.93 -26.40 -9.48
N ALA A 199 -8.08 -26.31 -8.45
CA ALA A 199 -7.20 -27.38 -7.98
C ALA A 199 -7.32 -27.56 -6.47
N HIS A 200 -6.97 -28.74 -5.95
CA HIS A 200 -6.92 -29.05 -4.50
C HIS A 200 -8.19 -28.67 -3.69
N GLY A 201 -9.35 -28.64 -4.35
CA GLY A 201 -10.61 -28.20 -3.74
C GLY A 201 -10.69 -26.69 -3.45
N GLY A 202 -9.73 -25.89 -3.93
CA GLY A 202 -9.64 -24.43 -3.80
C GLY A 202 -10.65 -23.66 -4.64
N SER A 203 -11.94 -23.84 -4.34
CA SER A 203 -13.07 -23.18 -5.01
C SER A 203 -13.00 -21.64 -4.88
N PRO A 204 -13.42 -20.87 -5.90
CA PRO A 204 -13.26 -19.41 -5.93
C PRO A 204 -14.02 -18.65 -4.82
N ASP A 205 -15.11 -19.20 -4.30
CA ASP A 205 -15.92 -18.61 -3.23
C ASP A 205 -15.18 -18.45 -1.91
N ARG A 206 -14.11 -19.23 -1.68
CA ARG A 206 -13.25 -19.13 -0.49
C ARG A 206 -12.57 -17.77 -0.35
N ALA A 207 -12.36 -17.04 -1.44
CA ALA A 207 -11.79 -15.70 -1.36
C ALA A 207 -12.81 -14.63 -0.91
N VAL A 208 -14.09 -14.97 -0.73
CA VAL A 208 -15.14 -14.01 -0.36
C VAL A 208 -16.04 -14.55 0.75
N ASP A 209 -15.58 -15.55 1.49
CA ASP A 209 -16.35 -16.21 2.56
C ASP A 209 -16.21 -15.50 3.92
N ALA A 210 -15.49 -14.37 3.97
CA ALA A 210 -15.16 -13.59 5.14
C ALA A 210 -14.18 -14.28 6.12
N ASN A 211 -13.44 -15.29 5.66
CA ASN A 211 -12.40 -15.97 6.40
C ASN A 211 -10.99 -15.54 5.96
N ARG A 212 -10.45 -14.56 6.67
CA ARG A 212 -9.10 -14.00 6.42
C ARG A 212 -7.94 -14.89 6.86
N SER A 213 -8.14 -16.17 7.19
CA SER A 213 -7.02 -16.99 7.66
C SER A 213 -6.05 -17.29 6.51
N PRO A 214 -4.76 -16.94 6.63
CA PRO A 214 -3.78 -17.19 5.56
C PRO A 214 -3.28 -18.65 5.57
N ASN A 215 -3.82 -19.51 6.45
CA ASN A 215 -3.35 -20.88 6.63
C ASN A 215 -4.31 -21.89 6.00
N TRP A 216 -3.83 -22.57 4.97
CA TRP A 216 -4.59 -23.57 4.21
C TRP A 216 -5.25 -24.66 5.06
N ALA A 217 -4.58 -25.13 6.12
CA ALA A 217 -5.10 -26.21 6.97
C ALA A 217 -6.24 -25.76 7.88
N GLN A 218 -6.30 -24.45 8.20
CA GLN A 218 -7.34 -23.87 9.06
C GLN A 218 -8.54 -23.39 8.25
N ALA A 219 -8.26 -22.66 7.17
CA ALA A 219 -9.24 -22.17 6.22
C ALA A 219 -8.65 -22.37 4.83
N PRO A 220 -9.15 -23.35 4.07
CA PRO A 220 -8.62 -23.59 2.75
C PRO A 220 -8.87 -22.36 1.85
N CYS A 221 -7.82 -21.85 1.21
CA CYS A 221 -7.89 -20.70 0.28
C CYS A 221 -8.38 -21.14 -1.12
N THR A 222 -8.55 -20.19 -2.05
CA THR A 222 -8.73 -20.53 -3.48
C THR A 222 -7.45 -21.15 -4.04
N HIS A 223 -7.55 -21.92 -5.12
CA HIS A 223 -6.36 -22.49 -5.77
C HIS A 223 -6.64 -22.85 -7.23
N THR A 224 -5.84 -22.32 -8.16
CA THR A 224 -5.89 -22.69 -9.58
C THR A 224 -4.97 -23.87 -9.90
N ASN A 225 -5.11 -24.46 -11.08
CA ASN A 225 -4.05 -25.29 -11.63
C ASN A 225 -2.79 -24.45 -11.92
N THR A 226 -1.68 -25.14 -12.18
CA THR A 226 -0.51 -24.51 -12.82
C THR A 226 -0.86 -24.20 -14.27
N GLU A 227 -1.00 -22.92 -14.60
CA GLU A 227 -1.43 -22.48 -15.93
C GLU A 227 -0.83 -21.12 -16.30
N ASN A 228 -1.05 -20.68 -17.53
CA ASN A 228 -0.60 -19.36 -17.97
C ASN A 228 -1.66 -18.32 -17.60
N ASP A 229 -1.21 -17.19 -17.06
CA ASP A 229 -2.07 -16.04 -16.76
C ASP A 229 -3.33 -16.34 -15.90
N PRO A 230 -3.24 -17.14 -14.81
CA PRO A 230 -4.39 -17.50 -14.01
C PRO A 230 -5.05 -16.25 -13.41
N TRP A 231 -6.36 -16.32 -13.28
CA TRP A 231 -7.18 -15.21 -12.82
C TRP A 231 -8.30 -15.66 -11.90
N TRP A 232 -8.73 -14.75 -11.05
CA TRP A 232 -9.92 -14.84 -10.21
C TRP A 232 -10.69 -13.52 -10.30
N TYR A 233 -12.02 -13.55 -10.23
CA TYR A 233 -12.82 -12.34 -10.07
C TYR A 233 -14.08 -12.57 -9.25
N VAL A 234 -14.58 -11.48 -8.67
CA VAL A 234 -15.88 -11.41 -7.99
C VAL A 234 -16.87 -10.55 -8.77
N ASP A 235 -18.12 -11.01 -8.86
CA ASP A 235 -19.25 -10.23 -9.37
C ASP A 235 -19.95 -9.47 -8.23
N LEU A 236 -19.76 -8.14 -8.18
CA LEU A 236 -20.36 -7.27 -7.17
C LEU A 236 -21.87 -7.07 -7.36
N GLY A 237 -22.46 -7.62 -8.43
CA GLY A 237 -23.87 -7.53 -8.80
C GLY A 237 -24.28 -6.18 -9.41
N ARG A 238 -23.48 -5.12 -9.21
CA ARG A 238 -23.66 -3.81 -9.84
C ARG A 238 -22.32 -3.13 -10.02
N SER A 239 -22.25 -2.23 -11.00
CA SER A 239 -21.07 -1.38 -11.19
C SER A 239 -20.96 -0.38 -10.03
N VAL A 240 -19.81 -0.35 -9.36
CA VAL A 240 -19.50 0.55 -8.24
C VAL A 240 -18.13 1.18 -8.43
N THR A 241 -17.91 2.30 -7.79
CA THR A 241 -16.58 2.90 -7.74
C THR A 241 -15.79 2.26 -6.61
N VAL A 242 -14.76 1.50 -6.96
CA VAL A 242 -13.88 0.81 -6.01
C VAL A 242 -12.86 1.80 -5.48
N ASP A 243 -12.84 1.96 -4.15
CA ASP A 243 -11.82 2.72 -3.45
C ASP A 243 -10.52 1.92 -3.41
N HIS A 244 -10.59 0.73 -2.81
CA HIS A 244 -9.48 -0.17 -2.66
C HIS A 244 -9.94 -1.63 -2.56
N VAL A 245 -8.98 -2.52 -2.80
CA VAL A 245 -9.12 -3.97 -2.67
C VAL A 245 -8.09 -4.44 -1.66
N ALA A 246 -8.52 -5.09 -0.57
CA ALA A 246 -7.61 -5.74 0.37
C ALA A 246 -7.53 -7.24 0.03
N ILE A 247 -6.32 -7.74 -0.11
CA ILE A 247 -6.04 -9.12 -0.56
C ILE A 247 -5.26 -9.81 0.53
N VAL A 248 -5.74 -10.96 0.99
CA VAL A 248 -5.04 -11.84 1.92
C VAL A 248 -4.42 -12.98 1.12
N ASN A 249 -3.09 -13.02 1.12
CA ASN A 249 -2.29 -14.06 0.50
C ASN A 249 -2.17 -15.27 1.43
N ARG A 250 -1.79 -16.41 0.86
CA ARG A 250 -1.42 -17.60 1.62
C ARG A 250 -0.13 -17.34 2.40
N GLY A 251 -0.09 -17.77 3.66
CA GLY A 251 1.00 -17.50 4.60
C GLY A 251 1.62 -18.74 5.26
N ASP A 252 1.03 -19.93 5.13
CA ASP A 252 1.61 -21.17 5.67
C ASP A 252 2.73 -21.75 4.79
N CYS A 253 2.70 -21.50 3.49
CA CYS A 253 3.78 -21.73 2.54
C CYS A 253 3.55 -20.88 1.30
N CYS A 254 4.56 -20.86 0.42
CA CYS A 254 4.33 -20.58 -0.99
C CYS A 254 3.81 -19.16 -1.27
N SER A 255 4.07 -18.22 -0.34
CA SER A 255 3.58 -16.85 -0.38
C SER A 255 4.18 -16.07 -1.56
N GLU A 256 5.33 -16.49 -2.07
CA GLU A 256 6.01 -15.90 -3.22
C GLU A 256 5.23 -16.04 -4.53
N ARG A 257 4.34 -17.04 -4.65
CA ARG A 257 3.67 -17.39 -5.92
C ARG A 257 2.79 -16.29 -6.50
N ILE A 258 2.21 -15.44 -5.65
CA ILE A 258 1.27 -14.39 -6.08
C ILE A 258 2.00 -13.26 -6.82
N THR A 259 3.29 -13.07 -6.58
CA THR A 259 4.05 -11.93 -7.11
C THR A 259 4.64 -12.23 -8.51
N PRO A 260 4.53 -11.31 -9.50
CA PRO A 260 3.66 -10.12 -9.52
C PRO A 260 2.20 -10.49 -9.80
N PHE A 261 1.29 -9.62 -9.39
CA PHE A 261 -0.14 -9.68 -9.71
C PHE A 261 -0.71 -8.34 -10.15
N ASP A 262 -1.79 -8.38 -10.92
CA ASP A 262 -2.57 -7.22 -11.36
C ASP A 262 -3.96 -7.25 -10.71
N VAL A 263 -4.45 -6.09 -10.29
CA VAL A 263 -5.85 -5.89 -9.89
C VAL A 263 -6.56 -5.12 -10.98
N HIS A 264 -7.70 -5.63 -11.44
CA HIS A 264 -8.50 -5.08 -12.52
C HIS A 264 -9.92 -4.77 -12.05
N VAL A 265 -10.46 -3.64 -12.47
CA VAL A 265 -11.84 -3.22 -12.14
C VAL A 265 -12.53 -2.74 -13.40
N GLY A 266 -13.68 -3.35 -13.74
CA GLY A 266 -14.48 -2.94 -14.87
C GLY A 266 -15.76 -3.75 -15.05
N ASP A 267 -16.43 -3.59 -16.18
CA ASP A 267 -17.72 -4.24 -16.48
C ASP A 267 -17.59 -5.41 -17.48
N ASN A 268 -16.35 -5.86 -17.76
CA ASN A 268 -16.08 -7.03 -18.58
C ASN A 268 -15.77 -8.27 -17.71
N THR A 269 -16.30 -9.44 -18.07
CA THR A 269 -15.97 -10.70 -17.39
C THR A 269 -14.57 -11.23 -17.75
N ALA A 270 -14.03 -10.83 -18.91
CA ALA A 270 -12.63 -11.06 -19.24
C ALA A 270 -11.75 -10.07 -18.46
N VAL A 271 -11.26 -10.50 -17.28
CA VAL A 271 -10.49 -9.69 -16.31
C VAL A 271 -9.44 -8.80 -16.96
N ALA A 272 -8.64 -9.36 -17.89
CA ALA A 272 -7.55 -8.64 -18.55
C ALA A 272 -7.98 -7.47 -19.44
N ARG A 273 -9.26 -7.41 -19.87
CA ARG A 273 -9.80 -6.30 -20.67
C ARG A 273 -10.24 -5.12 -19.80
N ASN A 274 -10.39 -5.32 -18.50
CA ASN A 274 -10.72 -4.23 -17.59
C ASN A 274 -9.46 -3.40 -17.27
N PRO A 275 -9.59 -2.09 -17.01
CA PRO A 275 -8.47 -1.27 -16.57
C PRO A 275 -7.85 -1.77 -15.25
N ARG A 276 -6.52 -1.68 -15.15
CA ARG A 276 -5.77 -1.98 -13.92
C ARG A 276 -5.92 -0.89 -12.86
N CYS A 277 -5.91 -1.29 -11.60
CA CYS A 277 -5.72 -0.44 -10.43
C CYS A 277 -4.23 -0.18 -10.24
N GLY A 278 -3.67 0.73 -11.05
CA GLY A 278 -2.22 1.01 -11.07
C GLY A 278 -1.44 0.05 -11.98
N GLY A 279 -0.18 -0.23 -11.63
CA GLY A 279 0.70 -1.17 -12.32
C GLY A 279 0.70 -2.55 -11.68
N HIS A 280 1.80 -3.29 -11.86
CA HIS A 280 2.02 -4.58 -11.21
C HIS A 280 2.23 -4.41 -9.70
N HIS A 281 1.61 -5.28 -8.92
CA HIS A 281 1.70 -5.31 -7.47
C HIS A 281 2.52 -6.50 -6.99
N HIS A 282 3.15 -6.34 -5.83
CA HIS A 282 4.05 -7.31 -5.23
C HIS A 282 3.68 -7.48 -3.75
N PHE A 283 3.76 -8.71 -3.25
CA PHE A 283 3.76 -8.99 -1.81
C PHE A 283 5.20 -9.06 -1.32
N PRO A 284 5.60 -8.20 -0.36
CA PRO A 284 6.82 -8.43 0.40
C PRO A 284 6.74 -9.78 1.12
N LEU A 285 7.87 -10.48 1.24
CA LEU A 285 7.92 -11.81 1.86
C LEU A 285 7.44 -11.84 3.32
N THR A 286 7.40 -10.69 3.99
CA THR A 286 6.95 -10.51 5.38
C THR A 286 5.45 -10.18 5.51
N GLU A 287 4.74 -9.93 4.40
CA GLU A 287 3.35 -9.50 4.40
C GLU A 287 2.42 -10.63 3.93
N THR A 288 1.31 -10.82 4.63
CA THR A 288 0.22 -11.72 4.23
C THR A 288 -1.02 -10.97 3.75
N GLU A 289 -1.04 -9.64 3.87
CA GLU A 289 -2.13 -8.78 3.42
C GLU A 289 -1.59 -7.61 2.62
N ARG A 290 -2.25 -7.29 1.50
CA ARG A 290 -1.92 -6.13 0.67
C ARG A 290 -3.17 -5.34 0.33
N VAL A 291 -3.11 -4.03 0.51
CA VAL A 291 -4.17 -3.11 0.06
C VAL A 291 -3.76 -2.47 -1.26
N VAL A 292 -4.61 -2.62 -2.28
CA VAL A 292 -4.45 -2.02 -3.60
C VAL A 292 -5.50 -0.94 -3.79
N HIS A 293 -5.06 0.31 -3.88
CA HIS A 293 -5.95 1.43 -4.16
C HIS A 293 -6.30 1.51 -5.65
N CYS A 294 -7.60 1.55 -5.94
CA CYS A 294 -8.13 1.54 -7.29
C CYS A 294 -8.40 2.93 -7.85
N ARG A 295 -8.04 4.01 -7.14
CA ARG A 295 -8.06 5.39 -7.66
C ARG A 295 -9.43 5.78 -8.28
N GLY A 296 -10.52 5.33 -7.69
CA GLY A 296 -11.87 5.61 -8.18
C GLY A 296 -12.25 4.86 -9.47
N ARG A 297 -11.59 3.74 -9.79
CA ARG A 297 -12.00 2.85 -10.90
C ARG A 297 -13.39 2.31 -10.63
N ARG A 298 -14.20 2.29 -11.68
CA ARG A 298 -15.60 1.84 -11.61
C ARG A 298 -15.78 0.55 -12.39
N GLY A 299 -16.46 -0.41 -11.78
CA GLY A 299 -16.74 -1.70 -12.40
C GLY A 299 -17.65 -2.58 -11.55
N ARG A 300 -18.32 -3.51 -12.21
CA ARG A 300 -19.08 -4.60 -11.59
C ARG A 300 -18.19 -5.76 -11.17
N TYR A 301 -17.11 -5.99 -11.91
CA TYR A 301 -16.19 -7.08 -11.68
C TYR A 301 -14.87 -6.55 -11.13
N VAL A 302 -14.39 -7.16 -10.05
CA VAL A 302 -13.05 -6.94 -9.51
C VAL A 302 -12.28 -8.24 -9.66
N GLY A 303 -11.18 -8.20 -10.41
CA GLY A 303 -10.39 -9.38 -10.72
C GLY A 303 -8.92 -9.24 -10.34
N ILE A 304 -8.33 -10.34 -9.95
CA ILE A 304 -6.90 -10.49 -9.67
C ILE A 304 -6.34 -11.44 -10.72
N ARG A 305 -5.27 -11.04 -11.38
CA ARG A 305 -4.60 -11.82 -12.43
C ARG A 305 -3.11 -11.92 -12.16
N LEU A 306 -2.54 -13.10 -12.37
CA LEU A 306 -1.10 -13.33 -12.26
C LEU A 306 -0.51 -13.44 -13.67
N PRO A 307 0.08 -12.38 -14.23
CA PRO A 307 0.67 -12.46 -15.55
C PRO A 307 1.84 -13.44 -15.60
N GLY A 308 1.98 -14.16 -16.71
CA GLY A 308 3.13 -15.03 -16.98
C GLY A 308 2.81 -16.53 -17.07
N LYS A 309 3.84 -17.32 -17.37
CA LYS A 309 3.72 -18.75 -17.66
C LYS A 309 3.78 -19.60 -16.39
N LYS A 310 3.04 -20.71 -16.38
CA LYS A 310 3.07 -21.74 -15.30
C LYS A 310 2.93 -21.15 -13.89
N ARG A 311 2.00 -20.21 -13.72
CA ARG A 311 1.68 -19.57 -12.44
C ARG A 311 0.57 -20.33 -11.72
N ILE A 312 0.46 -20.12 -10.42
CA ILE A 312 -0.60 -20.67 -9.55
C ILE A 312 -1.16 -19.50 -8.74
N LEU A 313 -2.47 -19.27 -8.85
CA LEU A 313 -3.16 -18.25 -8.06
C LEU A 313 -3.82 -18.89 -6.82
N THR A 314 -3.54 -18.30 -5.67
CA THR A 314 -4.11 -18.66 -4.37
C THR A 314 -4.47 -17.38 -3.64
N LEU A 315 -5.72 -17.26 -3.22
CA LEU A 315 -6.26 -16.10 -2.51
C LEU A 315 -7.03 -16.61 -1.31
N CYS A 316 -6.71 -16.12 -0.12
CA CYS A 316 -7.38 -16.55 1.11
C CYS A 316 -8.56 -15.63 1.44
N GLU A 317 -8.47 -14.34 1.14
CA GLU A 317 -9.60 -13.41 1.18
C GLU A 317 -9.36 -12.26 0.21
N VAL A 318 -10.42 -11.74 -0.40
CA VAL A 318 -10.44 -10.54 -1.23
C VAL A 318 -11.60 -9.67 -0.79
N GLU A 319 -11.28 -8.56 -0.14
CA GLU A 319 -12.26 -7.58 0.32
C GLU A 319 -12.28 -6.40 -0.65
N VAL A 320 -13.47 -5.99 -1.07
CA VAL A 320 -13.65 -4.85 -1.96
C VAL A 320 -14.40 -3.76 -1.21
N TYR A 321 -13.83 -2.57 -1.21
CA TYR A 321 -14.42 -1.39 -0.56
C TYR A 321 -14.74 -0.36 -1.63
N ALA A 322 -16.01 0.08 -1.68
CA ALA A 322 -16.46 1.10 -2.61
C ALA A 322 -16.35 2.49 -1.99
N ALA A 323 -15.94 3.48 -2.79
CA ALA A 323 -15.98 4.87 -2.36
C ALA A 323 -17.38 5.45 -2.63
N PRO A 324 -18.03 6.10 -1.64
CA PRO A 324 -19.26 6.83 -1.90
C PRO A 324 -18.97 8.07 -2.76
N ASN A 325 -19.76 8.26 -3.83
CA ASN A 325 -19.73 9.52 -4.59
C ASN A 325 -20.35 10.63 -3.73
N LEU A 326 -19.51 11.49 -3.15
CA LEU A 326 -19.92 12.61 -2.31
C LEU A 326 -20.73 13.66 -3.07
N ALA A 327 -20.61 13.73 -4.39
CA ALA A 327 -21.34 14.68 -5.23
C ALA A 327 -22.73 14.19 -5.62
N LEU A 328 -23.06 12.91 -5.44
CA LEU A 328 -24.33 12.34 -5.87
C LEU A 328 -25.52 13.06 -5.20
N GLY A 329 -26.41 13.61 -6.03
CA GLY A 329 -27.61 14.36 -5.63
C GLY A 329 -27.32 15.70 -4.95
N LYS A 330 -26.08 16.20 -5.01
CA LYS A 330 -25.71 17.44 -4.32
C LYS A 330 -26.16 18.68 -5.07
N PRO A 331 -26.42 19.80 -4.34
CA PRO A 331 -26.73 21.08 -4.97
C PRO A 331 -25.60 21.52 -5.89
N THR A 332 -25.95 21.83 -7.13
CA THR A 332 -24.99 22.21 -8.17
C THR A 332 -25.46 23.48 -8.86
N VAL A 333 -24.54 24.43 -9.05
CA VAL A 333 -24.80 25.72 -9.70
C VAL A 333 -23.76 25.91 -10.78
N GLN A 334 -24.15 26.53 -11.89
CA GLN A 334 -23.24 26.88 -12.97
C GLN A 334 -23.41 28.35 -13.36
N SER A 335 -22.38 28.87 -14.02
CA SER A 335 -22.29 30.26 -14.50
C SER A 335 -23.53 30.73 -15.27
N ASP A 336 -24.07 29.90 -16.18
CA ASP A 336 -25.30 30.18 -16.91
C ASP A 336 -25.88 28.88 -17.53
N VAL A 337 -27.13 28.85 -17.97
CA VAL A 337 -27.82 27.67 -18.51
C VAL A 337 -28.20 27.90 -19.97
N ALA A 338 -27.81 26.98 -20.84
CA ALA A 338 -28.29 26.92 -22.23
C ALA A 338 -28.85 25.53 -22.56
N HIS A 339 -29.70 25.45 -23.59
CA HIS A 339 -30.20 24.20 -24.16
C HIS A 339 -30.82 23.20 -23.15
N HIS A 340 -31.39 23.68 -22.04
CA HIS A 340 -31.90 22.85 -20.94
C HIS A 340 -30.83 21.96 -20.26
N GLY A 341 -29.54 22.28 -20.41
CA GLY A 341 -28.44 21.62 -19.71
C GLY A 341 -28.26 22.16 -18.29
N TYR A 342 -29.25 21.90 -17.42
CA TYR A 342 -29.23 22.38 -16.03
C TYR A 342 -28.10 21.77 -15.22
N ALA A 343 -27.52 22.57 -14.30
CA ALA A 343 -26.37 22.20 -13.48
C ALA A 343 -26.58 20.91 -12.65
N SER A 344 -27.81 20.61 -12.23
CA SER A 344 -28.15 19.42 -11.45
C SER A 344 -27.78 18.10 -12.13
N ARG A 345 -27.73 18.10 -13.47
CA ARG A 345 -27.35 16.93 -14.28
C ARG A 345 -25.91 16.48 -14.06
N ALA A 346 -25.02 17.39 -13.65
CA ALA A 346 -23.64 17.03 -13.33
C ALA A 346 -23.49 16.15 -12.08
N THR A 347 -24.58 15.84 -11.37
CA THR A 347 -24.54 15.14 -10.08
C THR A 347 -25.73 14.19 -9.90
N ASP A 348 -26.49 13.91 -10.96
CA ASP A 348 -27.74 13.15 -10.85
C ASP A 348 -27.53 11.63 -10.92
N GLY A 349 -26.30 11.18 -11.16
CA GLY A 349 -25.96 9.78 -11.27
C GLY A 349 -26.06 9.23 -12.69
N CYS A 350 -26.57 10.01 -13.65
CA CYS A 350 -26.56 9.63 -15.06
C CYS A 350 -25.21 9.94 -15.69
N ARG A 351 -24.64 8.98 -16.42
CA ARG A 351 -23.30 9.11 -17.03
C ARG A 351 -23.33 9.07 -18.55
N ASP A 352 -24.53 9.13 -19.14
CA ASP A 352 -24.65 8.99 -20.58
C ASP A 352 -23.94 10.18 -21.25
N PRO A 353 -22.92 9.92 -22.08
CA PRO A 353 -22.15 10.99 -22.66
C PRO A 353 -22.84 11.61 -23.89
N ASN A 354 -23.99 11.08 -24.30
CA ASN A 354 -24.79 11.64 -25.37
C ASN A 354 -25.74 12.70 -24.81
N TYR A 355 -25.59 13.93 -25.31
CA TYR A 355 -26.39 15.06 -24.86
C TYR A 355 -27.91 14.84 -24.96
N GLY A 356 -28.37 14.12 -25.98
CA GLY A 356 -29.79 13.82 -26.21
C GLY A 356 -30.43 12.97 -25.11
N GLN A 357 -29.62 12.27 -24.31
CA GLN A 357 -30.08 11.46 -23.18
C GLN A 357 -30.36 12.28 -21.92
N GLN A 358 -30.22 13.61 -22.00
CA GLN A 358 -30.55 14.53 -20.92
C GLN A 358 -29.72 14.36 -19.65
N CYS A 359 -28.50 13.83 -19.77
CA CYS A 359 -27.56 13.64 -18.66
C CYS A 359 -26.50 14.73 -18.58
N CYS A 360 -26.39 15.61 -19.58
CA CYS A 360 -25.34 16.61 -19.62
C CYS A 360 -25.83 18.02 -19.28
N THR A 361 -24.99 18.76 -18.56
CA THR A 361 -25.10 20.21 -18.35
C THR A 361 -24.71 20.97 -19.61
N HIS A 362 -25.04 22.25 -19.69
CA HIS A 362 -24.61 23.09 -20.80
C HIS A 362 -24.68 24.57 -20.43
N THR A 363 -23.59 25.30 -20.63
CA THR A 363 -23.56 26.77 -20.55
C THR A 363 -23.63 27.39 -21.95
N PRO A 364 -24.08 28.63 -22.13
CA PRO A 364 -23.82 29.36 -23.38
C PRO A 364 -22.31 29.57 -23.60
N ALA A 365 -21.95 30.01 -24.81
CA ALA A 365 -20.60 30.46 -25.10
C ALA A 365 -20.33 31.77 -24.33
N GLN A 366 -19.37 31.75 -23.41
CA GLN A 366 -19.10 32.89 -22.54
C GLN A 366 -17.64 32.93 -22.05
N SER A 367 -17.29 34.00 -21.33
CA SER A 367 -15.98 34.15 -20.71
C SER A 367 -15.89 33.31 -19.44
N SER A 368 -14.95 32.39 -19.48
CA SER A 368 -14.57 31.49 -18.40
C SER A 368 -15.72 30.80 -17.65
N PRO A 369 -16.58 30.02 -18.35
CA PRO A 369 -17.70 29.33 -17.72
C PRO A 369 -17.22 28.38 -16.64
N TRP A 370 -18.05 28.25 -15.61
CA TRP A 370 -17.77 27.41 -14.46
C TRP A 370 -19.02 26.69 -13.97
N LEU A 371 -18.80 25.59 -13.25
CA LEU A 371 -19.81 24.82 -12.52
C LEU A 371 -19.24 24.46 -11.15
N ARG A 372 -20.08 24.49 -10.11
CA ARG A 372 -19.70 24.19 -8.73
C ARG A 372 -20.71 23.26 -8.07
N VAL A 373 -20.19 22.22 -7.43
CA VAL A 373 -20.92 21.31 -6.55
C VAL A 373 -20.73 21.74 -5.10
N ASP A 374 -21.82 21.80 -4.32
CA ASP A 374 -21.80 21.97 -2.87
C ASP A 374 -21.96 20.61 -2.17
N LEU A 375 -20.88 20.10 -1.56
CA LEU A 375 -20.91 18.80 -0.87
C LEU A 375 -21.77 18.82 0.41
N GLY A 376 -22.18 20.01 0.88
CA GLY A 376 -22.96 20.24 2.10
C GLY A 376 -22.11 20.35 3.37
N ALA A 377 -20.96 19.67 3.40
CA ALA A 377 -19.97 19.76 4.46
C ALA A 377 -18.55 19.69 3.87
N GLN A 378 -17.56 20.15 4.64
CA GLN A 378 -16.17 20.07 4.21
C GLN A 378 -15.70 18.61 4.15
N ALA A 379 -15.16 18.20 3.01
CA ALA A 379 -14.56 16.88 2.79
C ALA A 379 -13.07 17.00 2.45
N ARG A 380 -12.30 15.93 2.70
CA ARG A 380 -10.97 15.74 2.11
C ARG A 380 -11.15 15.04 0.77
N VAL A 381 -11.16 15.81 -0.31
CA VAL A 381 -11.39 15.30 -1.65
C VAL A 381 -10.09 14.70 -2.19
N GLN A 382 -10.10 13.39 -2.44
CA GLN A 382 -8.96 12.69 -3.02
C GLN A 382 -9.10 12.60 -4.54
N TRP A 383 -10.30 12.33 -5.06
CA TRP A 383 -10.51 12.16 -6.49
C TRP A 383 -11.71 12.97 -6.96
N VAL A 384 -11.56 13.58 -8.13
CA VAL A 384 -12.66 14.16 -8.90
C VAL A 384 -12.70 13.44 -10.24
N VAL A 385 -13.81 12.77 -10.53
CA VAL A 385 -13.99 12.03 -11.79
C VAL A 385 -15.01 12.78 -12.64
N LEU A 386 -14.62 13.12 -13.86
CA LEU A 386 -15.46 13.87 -14.80
C LEU A 386 -15.85 12.98 -15.97
N ASN A 387 -17.13 12.99 -16.32
CA ASN A 387 -17.63 12.42 -17.56
C ASN A 387 -17.96 13.57 -18.51
N ASN A 388 -17.25 13.61 -19.62
CA ASN A 388 -17.40 14.54 -20.72
C ASN A 388 -18.46 14.04 -21.71
N ARG A 389 -18.96 14.97 -22.54
CA ARG A 389 -19.79 14.67 -23.70
C ARG A 389 -18.98 13.90 -24.75
N ALA A 390 -19.62 12.97 -25.46
CA ALA A 390 -18.97 12.13 -26.48
C ALA A 390 -19.75 11.98 -27.80
N ASP A 391 -20.99 12.46 -27.91
CA ASP A 391 -21.73 12.44 -29.19
C ASP A 391 -21.22 13.49 -30.19
N CYS A 392 -20.58 14.55 -29.67
CA CYS A 392 -19.77 15.51 -30.41
C CYS A 392 -18.98 16.35 -29.40
N CYS A 393 -18.09 17.18 -29.93
CA CYS A 393 -17.68 18.39 -29.23
C CYS A 393 -16.89 18.12 -27.94
N GLU A 394 -16.31 16.92 -27.84
CA GLU A 394 -15.54 16.45 -26.69
C GLU A 394 -14.34 17.36 -26.40
N GLU A 395 -13.82 18.05 -27.42
CA GLU A 395 -12.70 18.98 -27.32
C GLU A 395 -13.00 20.21 -26.47
N ARG A 396 -14.28 20.59 -26.32
CA ARG A 396 -14.67 21.85 -25.66
C ARG A 396 -14.26 21.94 -24.19
N LEU A 397 -14.20 20.80 -23.51
CA LEU A 397 -13.77 20.72 -22.10
C LEU A 397 -12.29 21.11 -21.95
N ASN A 398 -11.47 20.93 -22.98
CA ASN A 398 -10.02 21.11 -22.88
C ASN A 398 -9.58 22.54 -23.24
N PRO A 399 -8.63 23.14 -22.48
CA PRO A 399 -8.23 22.78 -21.12
C PRO A 399 -9.25 23.27 -20.08
N PHE A 400 -9.24 22.65 -18.89
CA PHE A 400 -10.03 23.05 -17.73
C PHE A 400 -9.20 23.08 -16.44
N THR A 401 -9.73 23.68 -15.38
CA THR A 401 -9.16 23.64 -14.03
C THR A 401 -10.18 23.11 -13.03
N VAL A 402 -9.68 22.40 -12.02
CA VAL A 402 -10.48 21.91 -10.88
C VAL A 402 -10.08 22.70 -9.64
N HIS A 403 -11.05 23.14 -8.85
CA HIS A 403 -10.84 23.94 -7.65
C HIS A 403 -11.58 23.35 -6.45
N ILE A 404 -10.94 23.30 -5.29
CA ILE A 404 -11.53 22.73 -4.07
C ILE A 404 -11.29 23.66 -2.90
N GLY A 405 -12.36 24.08 -2.21
CA GLY A 405 -12.25 24.93 -1.04
C GLY A 405 -13.60 25.29 -0.42
N ASN A 406 -13.63 26.39 0.32
CA ASN A 406 -14.80 26.81 1.10
C ASN A 406 -15.40 28.15 0.61
N ASP A 407 -14.80 28.80 -0.39
CA ASP A 407 -15.37 30.00 -1.02
C ASP A 407 -16.42 29.59 -2.06
N ALA A 408 -17.51 30.35 -2.14
CA ALA A 408 -18.56 30.09 -3.11
C ALA A 408 -18.12 30.40 -4.56
N ARG A 409 -17.14 31.27 -4.73
CA ARG A 409 -16.50 31.56 -6.02
C ARG A 409 -15.46 30.49 -6.33
N VAL A 410 -15.62 29.85 -7.49
CA VAL A 410 -14.77 28.71 -7.90
C VAL A 410 -13.29 29.08 -7.94
N ASP A 411 -12.97 30.22 -8.55
CA ASP A 411 -11.61 30.71 -8.78
C ASP A 411 -10.89 31.25 -7.54
N HIS A 412 -11.62 31.46 -6.44
CA HIS A 412 -11.05 31.83 -5.15
C HIS A 412 -10.51 30.63 -4.36
N ASN A 413 -10.88 29.42 -4.77
CA ASN A 413 -10.43 28.20 -4.11
C ASN A 413 -9.12 27.69 -4.75
N PRO A 414 -8.26 27.03 -3.96
CA PRO A 414 -7.06 26.36 -4.48
C PRO A 414 -7.35 25.43 -5.65
N ARG A 415 -6.46 25.42 -6.64
CA ARG A 415 -6.53 24.46 -7.75
C ARG A 415 -6.10 23.08 -7.28
N CYS A 416 -6.86 22.07 -7.69
CA CYS A 416 -6.44 20.68 -7.67
C CYS A 416 -5.51 20.46 -8.86
N GLY A 417 -4.20 20.64 -8.64
CA GLY A 417 -3.19 20.57 -9.69
C GLY A 417 -3.23 21.76 -10.67
N GLY A 418 -2.81 21.51 -11.91
CA GLY A 418 -2.70 22.51 -12.98
C GLY A 418 -3.91 22.58 -13.92
N HIS A 419 -3.63 22.80 -15.20
CA HIS A 419 -4.62 22.60 -16.26
C HIS A 419 -4.75 21.12 -16.58
N HIS A 420 -6.00 20.68 -16.75
CA HIS A 420 -6.33 19.30 -17.08
C HIS A 420 -6.85 19.21 -18.51
N VAL A 421 -6.67 18.03 -19.10
CA VAL A 421 -7.07 17.70 -20.47
C VAL A 421 -7.60 16.28 -20.47
N VAL A 422 -8.81 16.06 -20.99
CA VAL A 422 -9.30 14.71 -21.29
C VAL A 422 -8.69 14.27 -22.63
N PRO A 423 -7.92 13.16 -22.68
CA PRO A 423 -7.28 12.72 -23.92
C PRO A 423 -8.27 12.46 -25.06
N ALA A 424 -7.86 12.70 -26.30
CA ALA A 424 -8.67 12.43 -27.48
C ALA A 424 -9.16 10.97 -27.52
N GLY A 425 -10.42 10.76 -27.91
CA GLY A 425 -11.06 9.44 -27.90
C GLY A 425 -11.46 8.93 -26.51
N LYS A 426 -11.18 9.68 -25.43
CA LYS A 426 -11.74 9.43 -24.09
C LYS A 426 -12.77 10.50 -23.76
N ASN A 427 -13.79 10.10 -23.03
CA ASN A 427 -14.84 10.98 -22.52
C ASN A 427 -14.89 10.99 -20.98
N LYS A 428 -13.86 10.47 -20.31
CA LYS A 428 -13.80 10.39 -18.86
C LYS A 428 -12.38 10.57 -18.37
N ASP A 429 -12.22 11.29 -17.26
CA ASP A 429 -10.94 11.41 -16.57
C ASP A 429 -11.09 11.40 -15.05
N ALA A 430 -10.05 10.94 -14.35
CA ALA A 430 -10.01 10.85 -12.89
C ALA A 430 -8.83 11.67 -12.36
N ILE A 431 -9.14 12.83 -11.80
CA ILE A 431 -8.16 13.79 -11.31
C ILE A 431 -7.86 13.51 -9.83
N ASN A 432 -6.57 13.32 -9.51
CA ASN A 432 -6.10 13.19 -8.13
C ASN A 432 -5.93 14.58 -7.50
N CYS A 433 -6.67 14.84 -6.42
CA CYS A 433 -6.64 16.07 -5.66
C CYS A 433 -5.91 15.97 -4.32
N ASN A 434 -5.22 14.86 -4.05
CA ASN A 434 -4.30 14.69 -2.92
C ASN A 434 -4.90 15.11 -1.56
N GLY A 435 -6.20 14.87 -1.38
CA GLY A 435 -6.90 15.13 -0.12
C GLY A 435 -7.16 16.61 0.17
N LEU A 436 -7.20 17.48 -0.85
CA LEU A 436 -7.57 18.89 -0.72
C LEU A 436 -8.89 19.04 0.05
N ARG A 437 -8.93 20.00 0.97
CA ARG A 437 -10.05 20.21 1.87
C ARG A 437 -10.98 21.30 1.35
N GLY A 438 -12.25 20.97 1.18
CA GLY A 438 -13.26 21.94 0.76
C GLY A 438 -14.68 21.42 0.88
N ARG A 439 -15.63 22.35 1.01
CA ARG A 439 -17.06 22.12 0.84
C ARG A 439 -17.48 22.17 -0.63
N TYR A 440 -16.79 23.00 -1.42
CA TYR A 440 -17.11 23.20 -2.83
C TYR A 440 -16.07 22.55 -3.73
N VAL A 441 -16.55 21.88 -4.77
CA VAL A 441 -15.74 21.38 -5.90
C VAL A 441 -16.19 22.12 -7.15
N GLY A 442 -15.28 22.86 -7.78
CA GLY A 442 -15.57 23.69 -8.94
C GLY A 442 -14.75 23.31 -10.16
N ILE A 443 -15.40 23.29 -11.32
CA ILE A 443 -14.78 23.10 -12.63
C ILE A 443 -14.88 24.40 -13.39
N ARG A 444 -13.79 24.87 -13.97
CA ARG A 444 -13.73 26.13 -14.72
C ARG A 444 -12.99 25.94 -16.04
N LEU A 445 -13.56 26.48 -17.12
CA LEU A 445 -12.85 26.61 -18.39
C LEU A 445 -12.21 28.00 -18.44
N PRO A 446 -10.89 28.16 -18.56
CA PRO A 446 -10.28 29.46 -18.79
C PRO A 446 -10.46 29.93 -20.24
N GLY A 447 -10.60 31.25 -20.46
CA GLY A 447 -10.65 31.86 -21.80
C GLY A 447 -12.02 32.43 -22.18
N ASN A 448 -12.11 33.02 -23.38
CA ASN A 448 -13.32 33.66 -23.92
C ASN A 448 -14.05 32.74 -24.90
N GLY A 449 -15.37 32.89 -25.01
CA GLY A 449 -16.19 32.11 -25.96
C GLY A 449 -16.23 30.61 -25.67
N ARG A 450 -15.97 30.20 -24.43
CA ARG A 450 -15.93 28.79 -24.02
C ARG A 450 -17.34 28.30 -23.65
N ILE A 451 -17.58 27.01 -23.86
CA ILE A 451 -18.84 26.31 -23.52
C ILE A 451 -18.48 25.16 -22.58
N LEU A 452 -19.07 25.16 -21.37
CA LEU A 452 -18.90 24.06 -20.42
C LEU A 452 -20.06 23.08 -20.53
N THR A 453 -19.72 21.82 -20.72
CA THR A 453 -20.65 20.68 -20.79
C THR A 453 -20.03 19.53 -20.01
N LEU A 454 -20.72 19.06 -18.98
CA LEU A 454 -20.31 17.91 -18.17
C LEU A 454 -21.51 16.99 -18.01
N CYS A 455 -21.30 15.69 -18.19
CA CYS A 455 -22.37 14.70 -18.09
C CYS A 455 -22.43 14.04 -16.71
N GLU A 456 -21.34 14.01 -15.95
CA GLU A 456 -21.37 13.64 -14.53
C GLU A 456 -20.08 14.09 -13.86
N ILE A 457 -20.19 14.54 -12.61
CA ILE A 457 -19.08 14.86 -11.71
C ILE A 457 -19.22 13.95 -10.49
N GLU A 458 -18.19 13.16 -10.25
CA GLU A 458 -18.10 12.33 -9.06
C GLU A 458 -16.96 12.83 -8.17
N VAL A 459 -17.19 12.85 -6.86
CA VAL A 459 -16.22 13.33 -5.88
C VAL A 459 -16.04 12.25 -4.83
N TYR A 460 -14.79 11.86 -4.57
CA TYR A 460 -14.48 10.80 -3.62
C TYR A 460 -13.55 11.31 -2.52
N ALA A 461 -13.85 10.91 -1.28
CA ALA A 461 -13.01 11.22 -0.14
C ALA A 461 -11.74 10.37 -0.15
N GLY A 462 -10.65 10.89 0.41
CA GLY A 462 -9.51 10.06 0.80
C GLY A 462 -9.62 9.66 2.25
N THR A 463 -9.38 8.38 2.57
CA THR A 463 -9.03 8.00 3.94
C THR A 463 -7.67 8.60 4.27
N VAL A 464 -7.55 9.20 5.45
CA VAL A 464 -6.26 9.62 5.99
C VAL A 464 -5.41 8.36 6.18
N THR A 465 -4.60 7.98 5.19
CA THR A 465 -3.29 7.44 5.53
C THR A 465 -2.63 8.56 6.30
N LYS A 466 -2.20 8.30 7.54
CA LYS A 466 -1.32 9.24 8.23
C LYS A 466 -0.27 9.65 7.21
N LYS A 467 -0.02 10.96 7.06
CA LYS A 467 1.30 11.40 6.61
C LYS A 467 2.30 10.54 7.39
N ARG A 468 3.12 9.74 6.70
CA ARG A 468 4.30 9.13 7.30
C ARG A 468 5.28 10.28 7.57
N THR A 469 5.02 11.04 8.63
CA THR A 469 6.06 11.85 9.25
C THR A 469 6.72 10.99 10.31
N SER A 470 8.01 10.77 10.13
CA SER A 470 9.00 10.29 11.11
C SER A 470 8.80 8.90 11.72
N GLU A 471 9.31 7.87 11.04
CA GLU A 471 10.06 6.79 11.70
C GLU A 471 11.34 6.54 10.90
N VAL A 472 12.32 7.44 11.08
CA VAL A 472 13.73 7.06 10.96
C VAL A 472 13.97 6.10 12.12
N ARG A 473 13.87 4.80 11.86
CA ARG A 473 14.64 3.81 12.61
C ARG A 473 15.81 3.46 11.72
N GLY A 474 16.99 3.86 12.18
CA GLY A 474 18.24 3.68 11.47
C GLY A 474 18.45 2.24 11.07
N THR A 475 18.75 2.06 9.79
CA THR A 475 19.63 1.01 9.32
C THR A 475 20.81 1.74 8.68
N GLU A 476 22.00 1.56 9.24
CA GLU A 476 23.24 1.99 8.60
C GLU A 476 23.32 1.37 7.20
N GLY A 477 23.45 2.25 6.21
CA GLY A 477 23.33 1.97 4.79
C GLY A 477 22.67 3.16 4.12
N GLN A 478 23.49 4.11 3.65
CA GLN A 478 23.05 5.40 3.10
C GLN A 478 22.00 5.23 1.99
N GLY A 479 20.72 5.46 2.31
CA GLY A 479 19.68 5.72 1.32
C GLY A 479 19.78 7.17 0.80
N CYS A 480 19.35 7.40 -0.43
CA CYS A 480 19.30 8.74 -1.06
C CYS A 480 18.57 9.70 -0.09
N GLY A 481 19.23 10.77 0.36
CA GLY A 481 18.80 11.61 1.50
C GLY A 481 17.48 12.38 1.31
N GLU A 482 17.14 13.25 2.27
CA GLU A 482 15.93 14.09 2.26
C GLU A 482 15.93 15.12 1.10
N HIS A 483 14.79 15.33 0.43
CA HIS A 483 14.65 16.23 -0.74
C HIS A 483 13.60 17.34 -0.52
N LYS A 484 13.79 18.50 -1.20
CA LYS A 484 12.80 19.59 -1.29
C LYS A 484 12.07 19.54 -2.64
N GLU A 485 10.84 20.07 -2.67
CA GLU A 485 10.02 20.13 -3.87
C GLU A 485 10.68 21.03 -4.92
N GLY A 486 11.11 20.45 -6.06
CA GLY A 486 11.64 21.19 -7.22
C GLY A 486 13.12 20.95 -7.59
N ASP A 487 13.84 20.06 -6.90
CA ASP A 487 15.23 19.76 -7.24
C ASP A 487 15.35 18.78 -8.43
N THR A 488 16.22 19.09 -9.39
CA THR A 488 16.69 18.15 -10.43
C THR A 488 18.18 17.90 -10.22
N TRP A 489 18.56 16.71 -9.76
CA TRP A 489 19.98 16.33 -9.62
C TRP A 489 20.51 15.64 -10.88
N VAL A 490 21.68 16.10 -11.32
CA VAL A 490 22.71 15.29 -11.98
C VAL A 490 23.97 15.57 -11.17
N SER A 491 24.39 14.65 -10.29
CA SER A 491 25.72 14.73 -9.67
C SER A 491 26.63 13.68 -10.26
N GLY A 492 27.64 14.14 -10.99
CA GLY A 492 28.96 13.54 -10.82
C GLY A 492 29.49 14.00 -9.47
N ASP A 493 29.78 13.05 -8.59
CA ASP A 493 30.79 13.09 -7.52
C ASP A 493 31.05 11.63 -7.09
N GLU A 494 32.25 11.38 -6.55
CA GLU A 494 33.11 10.20 -6.74
C GLU A 494 32.62 8.79 -6.34
N ASP A 495 31.39 8.59 -5.88
CA ASP A 495 30.90 7.29 -5.37
C ASP A 495 29.78 6.61 -6.19
N GLY A 496 29.46 7.10 -7.39
CA GLY A 496 28.73 6.30 -8.40
C GLY A 496 27.39 5.72 -7.94
N HIS A 497 26.44 6.56 -7.51
CA HIS A 497 25.10 6.12 -7.13
C HIS A 497 24.02 6.77 -8.02
N ASN A 498 23.32 5.96 -8.82
CA ASN A 498 22.19 6.39 -9.65
C ASN A 498 20.87 6.30 -8.86
N CYS A 499 20.48 7.40 -8.21
CA CYS A 499 19.15 7.53 -7.57
C CYS A 499 18.14 8.09 -8.59
N ILE A 500 17.00 7.42 -8.78
CA ILE A 500 15.94 7.89 -9.69
C ILE A 500 14.69 8.27 -8.88
N CYS A 501 14.20 9.49 -9.10
CA CYS A 501 12.98 9.99 -8.46
C CYS A 501 12.03 10.51 -9.55
N ASP A 502 10.82 9.95 -9.63
CA ASP A 502 9.77 10.45 -10.51
C ASP A 502 9.01 11.60 -9.82
N LEU A 503 8.67 12.64 -10.60
CA LEU A 503 7.82 13.74 -10.14
C LEU A 503 6.47 13.19 -9.69
N ASN A 504 6.25 13.14 -8.36
CA ASN A 504 5.06 12.72 -7.60
C ASN A 504 5.15 11.38 -6.83
N GLU A 505 6.33 10.78 -6.65
CA GLU A 505 6.49 9.66 -5.69
C GLU A 505 7.26 10.08 -4.42
N GLU A 506 6.80 9.64 -3.24
CA GLU A 506 7.44 9.91 -1.92
C GLU A 506 8.60 8.94 -1.61
N VAL A 507 8.98 8.08 -2.56
CA VAL A 507 10.05 7.08 -2.40
C VAL A 507 10.88 7.07 -3.69
N CYS A 508 12.19 7.26 -3.57
CA CYS A 508 13.13 7.05 -4.68
C CYS A 508 13.60 5.60 -4.68
N TYR A 509 13.83 5.04 -5.86
CA TYR A 509 14.30 3.66 -6.02
C TYR A 509 15.72 3.66 -6.61
N LYS A 510 16.47 2.60 -6.29
CA LYS A 510 17.74 2.27 -6.92
C LYS A 510 17.48 1.24 -8.01
N VAL A 511 17.94 1.52 -9.23
CA VAL A 511 17.97 0.54 -10.32
C VAL A 511 19.45 0.27 -10.62
N ASP A 512 19.92 -0.92 -10.26
CA ASP A 512 21.30 -1.34 -10.53
C ASP A 512 21.39 -1.95 -11.94
N CYS A 513 22.03 -1.23 -12.86
CA CYS A 513 22.35 -1.71 -14.21
C CYS A 513 23.85 -2.02 -14.31
N GLY A 514 24.17 -3.29 -14.54
CA GLY A 514 25.53 -3.82 -14.57
C GLY A 514 26.18 -4.00 -13.18
N ALA A 515 27.26 -4.79 -13.13
CA ALA A 515 28.01 -5.06 -11.89
C ALA A 515 28.77 -3.83 -11.34
N ASP A 516 28.90 -2.78 -12.17
CA ASP A 516 29.74 -1.62 -11.91
C ASP A 516 28.94 -0.32 -11.70
N GLY A 517 27.61 -0.35 -11.85
CA GLY A 517 26.73 0.83 -11.75
C GLY A 517 26.93 1.90 -12.84
N LYS A 518 27.70 1.61 -13.89
CA LYS A 518 28.03 2.55 -14.98
C LYS A 518 26.93 2.71 -16.02
N GLU A 519 26.04 1.72 -16.14
CA GLU A 519 24.93 1.80 -17.09
C GLU A 519 23.80 2.65 -16.53
N GLN A 520 23.32 3.59 -17.36
CA GLN A 520 22.20 4.43 -16.96
C GLN A 520 20.87 3.75 -17.32
N PRO A 521 19.96 3.60 -16.35
CA PRO A 521 18.63 3.07 -16.60
C PRO A 521 17.84 4.00 -17.53
N ILE A 522 17.06 3.41 -18.43
CA ILE A 522 16.22 4.09 -19.42
C ILE A 522 14.75 4.02 -19.01
N LYS A 523 13.99 5.08 -19.30
CA LYS A 523 12.54 5.10 -19.04
C LYS A 523 11.78 4.63 -20.27
N GLY A 524 11.14 3.47 -20.17
CA GLY A 524 10.29 2.90 -21.19
C GLY A 524 9.04 3.75 -21.46
N GLN A 525 8.42 3.55 -22.63
CA GLN A 525 7.19 4.25 -23.01
C GLN A 525 5.99 3.95 -22.09
N ASP A 526 6.07 2.86 -21.30
CA ASP A 526 5.10 2.48 -20.29
C ASP A 526 5.35 3.14 -18.91
N GLY A 527 6.40 3.96 -18.81
CA GLY A 527 6.79 4.68 -17.60
C GLY A 527 7.64 3.87 -16.62
N THR A 528 8.07 2.66 -16.98
CA THR A 528 8.97 1.84 -16.15
C THR A 528 10.43 2.19 -16.43
N TRP A 529 11.28 2.15 -15.39
CA TRP A 529 12.73 2.27 -15.55
C TRP A 529 13.34 0.88 -15.71
N THR A 530 14.01 0.64 -16.83
CA THR A 530 14.67 -0.63 -17.16
C THR A 530 16.15 -0.38 -17.45
N CYS A 531 16.99 -1.42 -17.33
CA CYS A 531 18.34 -1.32 -17.88
C CYS A 531 18.27 -1.38 -19.40
N PRO A 532 19.18 -0.69 -20.12
CA PRO A 532 19.36 -0.93 -21.55
C PRO A 532 19.55 -2.44 -21.74
N GLU A 533 18.81 -3.04 -22.66
CA GLU A 533 19.14 -4.41 -23.06
C GLU A 533 20.56 -4.35 -23.66
N GLU A 534 21.49 -5.17 -23.15
CA GLU A 534 22.70 -5.47 -23.91
C GLU A 534 22.18 -5.96 -25.27
N ASP A 535 22.45 -5.20 -26.34
CA ASP A 535 22.30 -5.73 -27.68
C ASP A 535 23.08 -7.05 -27.67
N GLU A 536 22.36 -8.19 -27.68
CA GLU A 536 22.93 -9.44 -28.11
C GLU A 536 23.50 -9.13 -29.48
N LYS A 537 24.81 -8.89 -29.53
CA LYS A 537 25.57 -8.93 -30.77
C LYS A 537 25.35 -10.33 -31.28
N GLU A 538 24.36 -10.46 -32.15
CA GLU A 538 24.26 -11.53 -33.11
C GLU A 538 25.49 -11.38 -34.01
N GLU A 539 26.63 -11.79 -33.46
CA GLU A 539 27.86 -12.04 -34.20
C GLU A 539 27.49 -13.16 -35.16
N THR A 540 27.09 -12.76 -36.36
CA THR A 540 26.73 -13.73 -37.39
C THR A 540 27.91 -14.67 -37.50
N ALA A 541 27.67 -15.96 -37.35
CA ALA A 541 28.69 -17.02 -37.41
C ALA A 541 29.49 -17.04 -38.74
N ARG A 542 29.26 -16.10 -39.66
CA ARG A 542 30.10 -15.79 -40.82
C ARG A 542 31.30 -14.91 -40.47
N GLU A 543 31.16 -13.89 -39.62
CA GLU A 543 32.25 -12.95 -39.31
C GLU A 543 33.33 -13.64 -38.46
N ALA A 544 32.93 -14.45 -37.48
CA ALA A 544 33.86 -15.30 -36.72
C ALA A 544 34.50 -16.42 -37.56
N LEU A 545 33.84 -16.88 -38.65
CA LEU A 545 34.42 -17.88 -39.55
C LEU A 545 35.46 -17.28 -40.50
N ASP A 546 35.23 -16.03 -40.94
CA ASP A 546 36.13 -15.30 -41.82
C ASP A 546 37.44 -14.92 -41.09
N GLU A 547 37.38 -14.51 -39.80
CA GLU A 547 38.59 -14.29 -38.99
C GLU A 547 39.38 -15.58 -38.72
N ILE A 548 38.69 -16.71 -38.45
CA ILE A 548 39.37 -18.01 -38.23
C ILE A 548 40.01 -18.53 -39.53
N MET A 549 39.40 -18.28 -40.69
CA MET A 549 39.96 -18.68 -41.98
C MET A 549 41.17 -17.85 -42.40
N GLU A 550 41.22 -16.55 -42.07
CA GLU A 550 42.41 -15.72 -42.32
C GLU A 550 43.60 -16.11 -41.44
N ASP A 551 43.35 -16.57 -40.21
CA ASP A 551 44.41 -16.96 -39.28
C ASP A 551 44.96 -18.38 -39.54
N TRP A 552 44.20 -19.25 -40.23
CA TRP A 552 44.62 -20.61 -40.57
C TRP A 552 45.34 -20.76 -41.91
N MET A 553 45.19 -19.79 -42.83
CA MET A 553 45.79 -19.85 -44.16
C MET A 553 46.92 -18.81 -44.27
N GLY A 554 48.10 -19.18 -43.76
CA GLY A 554 49.31 -18.37 -43.86
C GLY A 554 49.67 -17.95 -45.29
N ASP A 555 50.56 -16.96 -45.40
CA ASP A 555 50.89 -16.14 -46.59
C ASP A 555 51.33 -16.89 -47.89
N ASP A 556 51.35 -18.22 -47.93
CA ASP A 556 51.67 -19.00 -49.13
C ASP A 556 50.47 -19.25 -50.07
N PHE A 557 49.31 -18.67 -49.78
CA PHE A 557 48.10 -18.78 -50.64
C PHE A 557 47.61 -17.44 -51.21
N LYS A 558 48.52 -16.46 -51.35
CA LYS A 558 48.24 -15.11 -51.91
C LYS A 558 48.86 -14.83 -53.29
N GLU A 559 49.38 -15.85 -53.99
CA GLU A 559 49.48 -15.87 -55.47
C GLU A 559 48.38 -16.76 -56.06
#